data_AF-X1ARR5-F1
#
_entry.id   AF-X1ARR5-F1
#
_cell.length_a   1.000
_cell.length_b   1.000
_cell.length_c   1.000
_cell.angle_alpha   90.00
_cell.angle_beta   90.00
_cell.angle_gamma   90.00
#
_symmetry.space_group_name_H-M   'P 1'
#
loop_
_entity.id
_entity.type
_entity.pdbx_description
1 polymer ?
#
loop_
_entity_poly.entity_id
_entity_poly.type
_entity_poly.pdbx_seq_one_letter_code
_entity_poly.pdbx_strand_id
1 'polypeptide(L)'
;QLGRINPWSGIEDRKNIWKSIILLGVLFVGFILTSIPENPLDVALMALISAIFGLFLFKTELRRYLEDGVEWEMIIFAIALFVLMGVLTAAGALVPLTDMLVNIIGTDVTFSGYILVAIIIGVVGLPIAGFLNSFSAALIFSYIFKALPVGLLSGLWFGFVLSGNVGGALTPLGSITILMSLEILNREGYPISFLKYVKKMLPLTLVFGLLSITYSIILIALGL
;
A
#
# COMPACT_ATOMS: atom_id res chain seq x y z
N GLN A 1 -16.19 -24.78 -20.02
CA GLN A 1 -14.74 -25.11 -20.12
C GLN A 1 -14.02 -25.17 -18.76
N LEU A 2 -14.64 -24.80 -17.63
CA LEU A 2 -14.05 -24.85 -16.27
C LEU A 2 -13.90 -26.26 -15.65
N GLY A 3 -14.57 -27.29 -16.18
CA GLY A 3 -14.53 -28.65 -15.61
C GLY A 3 -13.33 -29.52 -16.04
N ARG A 4 -12.44 -29.03 -16.92
CA ARG A 4 -11.27 -29.79 -17.43
C ARG A 4 -9.94 -29.40 -16.77
N ILE A 5 -9.92 -28.33 -15.96
CA ILE A 5 -8.72 -27.92 -15.22
C ILE A 5 -8.81 -28.61 -13.87
N ASN A 6 -8.05 -29.69 -13.69
CA ASN A 6 -7.94 -30.35 -12.40
C ASN A 6 -7.01 -29.49 -11.52
N PRO A 7 -7.48 -28.81 -10.46
CA PRO A 7 -6.63 -27.97 -9.62
C PRO A 7 -5.50 -28.77 -8.95
N TRP A 8 -5.63 -30.10 -8.93
CA TRP A 8 -4.64 -31.03 -8.38
C TRP A 8 -3.56 -31.47 -9.37
N SER A 9 -3.69 -31.17 -10.67
CA SER A 9 -2.67 -31.58 -11.66
C SER A 9 -1.40 -30.73 -11.62
N GLY A 10 -1.43 -29.56 -10.97
CA GLY A 10 -0.27 -28.69 -10.78
C GLY A 10 0.41 -28.81 -9.41
N ILE A 11 -0.04 -29.74 -8.56
CA ILE A 11 0.47 -29.89 -7.19
C ILE A 11 1.54 -30.98 -7.17
N GLU A 12 2.80 -30.59 -7.03
CA GLU A 12 3.94 -31.52 -6.94
C GLU A 12 3.88 -32.40 -5.68
N ASP A 13 3.50 -31.83 -4.52
CA ASP A 13 3.39 -32.58 -3.26
C ASP A 13 2.25 -32.06 -2.37
N ARG A 14 1.26 -32.92 -2.09
CA ARG A 14 0.12 -32.60 -1.24
C ARG A 14 0.51 -32.37 0.23
N LYS A 15 1.64 -32.91 0.69
CA LYS A 15 2.14 -32.66 2.06
C LYS A 15 2.64 -31.23 2.22
N ASN A 16 3.23 -30.65 1.17
CA ASN A 16 3.71 -29.27 1.20
C ASN A 16 2.55 -28.27 1.28
N ILE A 17 1.39 -28.57 0.70
CA ILE A 17 0.19 -27.73 0.84
C ILE A 17 -0.25 -27.62 2.29
N TRP A 18 -0.36 -28.75 3.00
CA TRP A 18 -0.76 -28.75 4.40
C TRP A 18 0.24 -28.00 5.28
N LYS A 19 1.55 -28.14 5.00
CA LYS A 19 2.59 -27.34 5.65
C LYS A 19 2.41 -25.84 5.39
N SER A 20 2.10 -25.44 4.16
CA SER A 20 1.85 -24.03 3.81
C SER A 20 0.62 -23.49 4.53
N ILE A 21 -0.45 -24.27 4.61
CA ILE A 21 -1.68 -23.88 5.34
C ILE A 21 -1.38 -23.69 6.82
N ILE A 22 -0.63 -24.60 7.45
CA ILE A 22 -0.22 -24.49 8.86
C ILE A 22 0.63 -23.23 9.06
N LEU A 23 1.63 -23.01 8.21
CA LEU A 23 2.50 -21.84 8.28
C LEU A 23 1.70 -20.53 8.17
N LEU A 24 0.78 -20.48 7.20
CA LEU A 24 -0.09 -19.33 6.99
C LEU A 24 -1.03 -19.11 8.18
N GLY A 25 -1.58 -20.18 8.75
CA GLY A 25 -2.39 -20.12 9.97
C GLY A 25 -1.61 -19.55 11.16
N VAL A 26 -0.37 -20.00 11.37
CA VAL A 26 0.51 -19.47 12.43
C VAL A 26 0.78 -17.98 12.21
N LEU A 27 1.06 -17.56 10.98
CA LEU A 27 1.29 -16.16 10.64
C LEU A 27 0.05 -15.28 10.95
N PHE A 28 -1.13 -15.70 10.49
CA PHE A 28 -2.37 -14.96 10.72
C PHE A 28 -2.74 -14.88 12.21
N VAL A 29 -2.67 -15.99 12.93
CA VAL A 29 -2.91 -16.00 14.38
C VAL A 29 -1.91 -15.10 15.09
N GLY A 30 -0.64 -15.15 14.68
CA GLY A 30 0.39 -14.25 15.16
C GLY A 30 0.04 -12.77 14.99
N PHE A 31 -0.38 -12.35 13.79
CA PHE A 31 -0.78 -10.96 13.51
C PHE A 31 -2.00 -10.51 14.33
N ILE A 32 -2.96 -11.42 14.58
CA ILE A 32 -4.09 -11.12 15.45
C ILE A 32 -3.60 -10.92 16.89
N LEU A 33 -2.67 -11.75 17.37
CA LEU A 33 -2.10 -11.64 18.70
C LEU A 33 -1.26 -10.36 18.88
N THR A 34 -0.51 -9.91 17.87
CA THR A 34 0.23 -8.64 17.92
C THR A 34 -0.69 -7.42 17.91
N SER A 35 -1.94 -7.58 17.46
CA SER A 35 -2.94 -6.50 17.48
C SER A 35 -3.55 -6.28 18.88
N ILE A 36 -3.23 -7.12 19.86
CA ILE A 36 -3.68 -6.96 21.25
C ILE A 36 -2.79 -5.91 21.94
N PRO A 37 -3.37 -4.82 22.52
CA PRO A 37 -2.60 -3.65 23.00
C PRO A 37 -1.53 -3.94 24.07
N GLU A 38 -1.65 -5.04 24.81
CA GLU A 38 -0.74 -5.41 25.90
C GLU A 38 0.40 -6.33 25.46
N ASN A 39 0.45 -6.72 24.18
CA ASN A 39 1.43 -7.68 23.69
C ASN A 39 2.73 -6.96 23.25
N PRO A 40 3.91 -7.33 23.77
CA PRO A 40 5.18 -6.73 23.35
C PRO A 40 5.65 -7.16 21.94
N LEU A 41 4.90 -8.03 21.27
CA LEU A 41 5.27 -8.58 19.96
C LEU A 41 4.87 -7.63 18.82
N ASP A 42 5.87 -7.17 18.07
CA ASP A 42 5.67 -6.40 16.84
C ASP A 42 5.32 -7.33 15.66
N VAL A 43 4.53 -6.81 14.72
CA VAL A 43 4.12 -7.49 13.47
C VAL A 43 5.34 -7.96 12.68
N ALA A 44 6.39 -7.13 12.62
CA ALA A 44 7.64 -7.46 11.93
C ALA A 44 8.34 -8.68 12.55
N LEU A 45 8.36 -8.75 13.89
CA LEU A 45 8.98 -9.85 14.62
C LEU A 45 8.20 -11.16 14.43
N MET A 46 6.86 -11.08 14.43
CA MET A 46 6.02 -12.24 14.13
C MET A 46 6.23 -12.75 12.70
N ALA A 47 6.32 -11.85 11.71
CA ALA A 47 6.63 -12.22 10.33
C ALA A 47 7.99 -12.93 10.21
N LEU A 48 9.00 -12.44 10.94
CA LEU A 48 10.34 -13.06 10.98
C LEU A 48 10.30 -14.46 11.61
N ILE A 49 9.59 -14.64 12.74
CA ILE A 49 9.41 -15.94 13.38
C ILE A 49 8.74 -16.92 12.42
N SER A 50 7.68 -16.49 11.73
CA SER A 50 7.00 -17.31 10.73
C SER A 50 7.92 -17.67 9.57
N ALA A 51 8.73 -16.73 9.05
CA ALA A 51 9.70 -17.01 7.99
C ALA A 51 10.74 -18.07 8.43
N ILE A 52 11.30 -17.92 9.64
CA ILE A 52 12.25 -18.87 10.22
C ILE A 52 11.59 -20.25 10.41
N PHE A 53 10.37 -20.30 10.94
CA PHE A 53 9.62 -21.54 11.10
C PHE A 53 9.35 -22.22 9.75
N GLY A 54 9.03 -21.43 8.72
CA GLY A 54 8.87 -21.91 7.34
C GLY A 54 10.13 -22.56 6.78
N LEU A 55 11.31 -21.95 6.99
CA LEU A 55 12.60 -22.52 6.57
C LEU A 55 12.82 -23.93 7.15
N PHE A 56 12.53 -24.13 8.44
CA PHE A 56 12.63 -25.44 9.07
C PHE A 56 11.59 -26.44 8.55
N LEU A 57 10.35 -25.99 8.33
CA LEU A 57 9.23 -26.84 7.91
C LEU A 57 9.40 -27.39 6.48
N PHE A 58 9.93 -26.54 5.59
CA PHE A 58 10.18 -26.87 4.18
C PHE A 58 11.59 -27.38 3.91
N LYS A 59 12.51 -27.30 4.90
CA LYS A 59 13.92 -27.65 4.76
C LYS A 59 14.58 -26.93 3.59
N THR A 60 14.18 -25.69 3.36
CA THR A 60 14.70 -24.85 2.28
C THR A 60 16.02 -24.23 2.72
N GLU A 61 16.97 -24.12 1.79
CA GLU A 61 18.21 -23.39 2.03
C GLU A 61 17.92 -21.90 2.23
N LEU A 62 18.39 -21.36 3.35
CA LEU A 62 18.24 -19.93 3.68
C LEU A 62 18.74 -19.03 2.54
N ARG A 63 19.86 -19.40 1.91
CA ARG A 63 20.44 -18.63 0.81
C ARG A 63 19.46 -18.48 -0.35
N ARG A 64 18.84 -19.57 -0.78
CA ARG A 64 17.86 -19.55 -1.87
C ARG A 64 16.61 -18.75 -1.50
N TYR A 65 16.15 -18.85 -0.27
CA TYR A 65 15.04 -18.04 0.22
C TYR A 65 15.37 -16.54 0.22
N LEU A 66 16.57 -16.17 0.64
CA LEU A 66 17.02 -14.77 0.62
C LEU A 66 17.23 -14.24 -0.81
N GLU A 67 17.76 -15.06 -1.73
CA GLU A 67 18.01 -14.64 -3.11
C GLU A 67 16.71 -14.53 -3.94
N ASP A 68 15.84 -15.54 -3.87
CA ASP A 68 14.64 -15.62 -4.73
C ASP A 68 13.36 -15.12 -4.05
N GLY A 69 13.30 -15.20 -2.72
CA GLY A 69 12.07 -14.96 -1.96
C GLY A 69 11.93 -13.54 -1.40
N VAL A 70 13.01 -12.75 -1.40
CA VAL A 70 13.03 -11.40 -0.85
C VAL A 70 13.17 -10.37 -1.97
N GLU A 71 12.23 -9.43 -2.02
CA GLU A 71 12.26 -8.29 -2.93
C GLU A 71 13.24 -7.21 -2.43
N TRP A 72 14.55 -7.46 -2.53
CA TRP A 72 15.60 -6.54 -2.06
C TRP A 72 15.49 -5.13 -2.65
N GLU A 73 15.05 -5.05 -3.90
CA GLU A 73 14.82 -3.79 -4.61
C GLU A 73 13.80 -2.93 -3.88
N MET A 74 12.71 -3.52 -3.38
CA MET A 74 11.68 -2.81 -2.61
C MET A 74 12.22 -2.34 -1.26
N ILE A 75 13.02 -3.17 -0.57
CA ILE A 75 13.61 -2.82 0.73
C ILE A 75 14.58 -1.64 0.59
N ILE A 76 15.51 -1.71 -0.38
CA ILE A 76 16.49 -0.65 -0.63
C ILE A 76 15.79 0.64 -1.04
N PHE A 77 14.77 0.55 -1.90
CA PHE A 77 13.96 1.69 -2.30
C PHE A 77 13.24 2.35 -1.12
N ALA A 78 12.62 1.55 -0.24
CA ALA A 78 11.97 2.05 0.96
C ALA A 78 12.98 2.79 1.87
N ILE A 79 14.15 2.20 2.13
CA ILE A 79 15.21 2.84 2.91
C ILE A 79 15.63 4.17 2.28
N ALA A 80 15.88 4.19 0.97
CA ALA A 80 16.27 5.40 0.25
C ALA A 80 15.19 6.49 0.34
N LEU A 81 13.91 6.13 0.20
CA LEU A 81 12.79 7.06 0.37
C LEU A 81 12.69 7.60 1.80
N PHE A 82 12.86 6.77 2.83
CA PHE A 82 12.88 7.23 4.22
C PHE A 82 14.00 8.24 4.46
N VAL A 83 15.21 7.96 3.96
CA VAL A 83 16.35 8.86 4.06
C VAL A 83 16.05 10.17 3.32
N LEU A 84 15.55 10.11 2.08
CA LEU A 84 15.19 11.29 1.28
C LEU A 84 14.16 12.16 2.00
N MET A 85 13.08 11.55 2.49
CA MET A 85 12.02 12.27 3.21
C MET A 85 12.53 12.87 4.53
N GLY A 86 13.39 12.14 5.24
CA GLY A 86 14.06 12.64 6.44
C GLY A 86 14.92 13.88 6.15
N VAL A 87 15.71 13.85 5.07
CA VAL A 87 16.53 14.99 4.62
C VAL A 87 15.66 16.18 4.21
N LEU A 88 14.59 15.96 3.42
CA LEU A 88 13.68 17.02 3.02
C LEU A 88 12.99 17.69 4.22
N THR A 89 12.63 16.89 5.23
CA THR A 89 12.03 17.38 6.47
C THR A 89 13.04 18.19 7.28
N ALA A 90 14.25 17.66 7.49
CA ALA A 90 15.31 18.33 8.25
C ALA A 90 15.81 19.62 7.56
N ALA A 91 15.82 19.66 6.22
CA ALA A 91 16.18 20.83 5.43
C ALA A 91 15.07 21.90 5.38
N GLY A 92 13.88 21.62 5.94
CA GLY A 92 12.73 22.51 5.84
C GLY A 92 12.15 22.63 4.43
N ALA A 93 12.50 21.74 3.50
CA ALA A 93 12.01 21.77 2.13
C ALA A 93 10.50 21.47 2.03
N LEU A 94 9.92 20.85 3.08
CA LEU A 94 8.49 20.65 3.19
C LEU A 94 7.73 21.91 3.66
N VAL A 95 8.42 22.91 4.24
CA VAL A 95 7.78 24.13 4.79
C VAL A 95 7.04 24.93 3.71
N PRO A 96 7.61 25.20 2.52
CA PRO A 96 6.86 25.89 1.47
C PRO A 96 5.62 25.11 1.01
N LEU A 97 5.70 23.77 0.95
CA LEU A 97 4.56 22.93 0.60
C LEU A 97 3.48 22.99 1.68
N THR A 98 3.86 22.93 2.95
CA THR A 98 2.91 23.02 4.06
C THR A 98 2.30 24.40 4.15
N ASP A 99 3.07 25.46 3.91
CA ASP A 99 2.58 26.84 3.91
C ASP A 99 1.61 27.08 2.74
N MET A 100 1.92 26.55 1.55
CA MET A 100 0.99 26.56 0.42
C MET A 100 -0.31 25.84 0.75
N LEU A 101 -0.22 24.66 1.36
CA LEU A 101 -1.40 23.90 1.77
C LEU A 101 -2.20 24.68 2.82
N VAL A 102 -1.57 25.20 3.88
CA VAL A 102 -2.22 26.00 4.93
C VAL A 102 -2.88 27.26 4.36
N ASN A 103 -2.23 27.94 3.42
CA ASN A 103 -2.82 29.11 2.76
C ASN A 103 -4.05 28.77 1.91
N ILE A 104 -4.10 27.58 1.31
CA ILE A 104 -5.27 27.09 0.55
C ILE A 104 -6.39 26.62 1.51
N ILE A 105 -6.01 25.96 2.60
CA ILE A 105 -6.94 25.41 3.60
C ILE A 105 -7.53 26.51 4.48
N GLY A 106 -6.78 27.60 4.70
CA GLY A 106 -7.01 28.58 5.74
C GLY A 106 -6.45 28.11 7.09
N THR A 107 -6.22 29.06 8.00
CA THR A 107 -5.85 28.77 9.40
C THR A 107 -7.04 28.33 10.24
N ASP A 108 -8.26 28.54 9.73
CA ASP A 108 -9.48 28.18 10.44
C ASP A 108 -9.78 26.70 10.24
N VAL A 109 -9.81 26.00 11.37
CA VAL A 109 -10.15 24.59 11.56
C VAL A 109 -11.66 24.35 11.33
N THR A 110 -12.18 24.88 10.23
CA THR A 110 -13.59 24.82 9.85
C THR A 110 -13.85 23.62 8.95
N PHE A 111 -15.10 23.16 8.93
CA PHE A 111 -15.58 22.09 8.07
C PHE A 111 -15.13 22.23 6.60
N SER A 112 -15.10 23.46 6.10
CA SER A 112 -14.62 23.86 4.77
C SER A 112 -13.13 23.57 4.52
N GLY A 113 -12.26 23.83 5.51
CA GLY A 113 -10.82 23.56 5.39
C GLY A 113 -10.53 22.07 5.28
N TYR A 114 -11.22 21.24 6.07
CA TYR A 114 -11.07 19.79 6.04
C TYR A 114 -11.57 19.14 4.75
N ILE A 115 -12.63 19.67 4.14
CA ILE A 115 -13.09 19.24 2.82
C ILE A 115 -12.03 19.52 1.75
N LEU A 116 -11.40 20.70 1.78
CA LEU A 116 -10.34 21.05 0.83
C LEU A 116 -9.13 20.12 0.96
N VAL A 117 -8.73 19.76 2.19
CA VAL A 117 -7.66 18.79 2.40
C VAL A 117 -8.04 17.42 1.84
N ALA A 118 -9.24 16.92 2.11
CA ALA A 118 -9.70 15.64 1.58
C ALA A 118 -9.68 15.62 0.03
N ILE A 119 -10.06 16.73 -0.62
CA ILE A 119 -10.01 16.88 -2.07
C ILE A 119 -8.56 16.89 -2.57
N ILE A 120 -7.66 17.66 -1.94
CA ILE A 120 -6.25 17.70 -2.33
C ILE A 120 -5.61 16.32 -2.21
N ILE A 121 -5.89 15.60 -1.12
CA ILE A 121 -5.42 14.22 -0.91
C ILE A 121 -5.95 13.30 -2.01
N GLY A 122 -7.24 13.35 -2.32
CA GLY A 122 -7.81 12.54 -3.38
C GLY A 122 -7.20 12.86 -4.74
N VAL A 123 -7.10 14.15 -5.10
CA VAL A 123 -6.65 14.59 -6.42
C VAL A 123 -5.13 14.41 -6.62
N VAL A 124 -4.32 14.68 -5.60
CA VAL A 124 -2.85 14.61 -5.66
C VAL A 124 -2.33 13.24 -5.22
N GLY A 125 -2.97 12.61 -4.24
CA GLY A 125 -2.57 11.30 -3.73
C GLY A 125 -2.80 10.16 -4.72
N LEU A 126 -3.87 10.21 -5.51
CA LEU A 126 -4.15 9.20 -6.55
C LEU A 126 -3.01 9.08 -7.58
N PRO A 127 -2.58 10.16 -8.26
CA PRO A 127 -1.50 10.07 -9.24
C PRO A 127 -0.17 9.71 -8.58
N ILE A 128 0.17 10.28 -7.41
CA ILE A 128 1.42 9.95 -6.71
C ILE A 128 1.48 8.46 -6.38
N ALA A 129 0.41 7.88 -5.83
CA ALA A 129 0.33 6.44 -5.56
C ALA A 129 0.42 5.60 -6.83
N GLY A 130 -0.21 6.06 -7.92
CA GLY A 130 -0.14 5.39 -9.22
C GLY A 130 1.27 5.34 -9.81
N PHE A 131 2.13 6.30 -9.50
CA PHE A 131 3.53 6.31 -9.97
C PHE A 131 4.51 5.62 -9.02
N LEU A 132 4.38 5.86 -7.70
CA LEU A 132 5.39 5.46 -6.71
C LEU A 132 5.03 4.19 -5.92
N ASN A 133 3.86 3.60 -6.18
CA ASN A 133 3.17 2.57 -5.37
C ASN A 133 2.50 3.13 -4.10
N SER A 134 1.54 2.37 -3.56
CA SER A 134 0.73 2.78 -2.41
C SER A 134 1.53 2.93 -1.12
N PHE A 135 2.58 2.13 -0.93
CA PHE A 135 3.44 2.19 0.26
C PHE A 135 4.26 3.50 0.27
N SER A 136 4.94 3.81 -0.82
CA SER A 136 5.75 5.03 -0.96
C SER A 136 4.90 6.29 -0.85
N ALA A 137 3.73 6.30 -1.48
CA ALA A 137 2.79 7.40 -1.33
C ALA A 137 2.38 7.56 0.14
N ALA A 138 2.07 6.47 0.85
CA ALA A 138 1.71 6.55 2.26
C ALA A 138 2.82 7.13 3.14
N LEU A 139 4.08 6.80 2.85
CA LEU A 139 5.22 7.40 3.53
C LEU A 139 5.31 8.89 3.26
N ILE A 140 5.27 9.32 2.00
CA ILE A 140 5.38 10.75 1.62
C ILE A 140 4.28 11.56 2.30
N PHE A 141 3.03 11.10 2.19
CA PHE A 141 1.89 11.80 2.79
C PHE A 141 1.93 11.78 4.32
N SER A 142 2.47 10.74 4.96
CA SER A 142 2.68 10.73 6.43
C SER A 142 3.57 11.89 6.89
N TYR A 143 4.65 12.18 6.16
CA TYR A 143 5.51 13.33 6.45
C TYR A 143 4.81 14.67 6.18
N ILE A 144 4.05 14.76 5.09
CA ILE A 144 3.26 15.96 4.77
C ILE A 144 2.23 16.24 5.86
N PHE A 145 1.48 15.23 6.31
CA PHE A 145 0.46 15.42 7.35
C PHE A 145 1.06 15.79 8.71
N LYS A 146 2.20 15.20 9.09
CA LYS A 146 2.90 15.57 10.32
C LYS A 146 3.35 17.03 10.34
N ALA A 147 3.60 17.60 9.16
CA ALA A 147 4.05 18.98 9.02
C ALA A 147 2.87 19.99 8.91
N LEU A 148 1.61 19.53 8.82
CA LEU A 148 0.44 20.39 8.81
C LEU A 148 0.00 20.79 10.24
N PRO A 149 -0.30 22.08 10.49
CA PRO A 149 -0.66 22.59 11.83
C PRO A 149 -2.05 22.10 12.32
N VAL A 150 -2.93 21.67 11.42
CA VAL A 150 -4.26 21.12 11.76
C VAL A 150 -4.21 19.70 12.35
N GLY A 151 -3.03 19.09 12.43
CA GLY A 151 -2.84 17.74 12.95
C GLY A 151 -3.43 16.64 12.06
N LEU A 152 -3.21 15.39 12.47
CA LEU A 152 -3.70 14.20 11.79
C LEU A 152 -5.18 13.98 12.19
N LEU A 153 -6.13 14.68 11.59
CA LEU A 153 -7.54 14.25 11.74
C LEU A 153 -7.66 12.81 11.24
N SER A 154 -8.21 11.92 12.07
CA SER A 154 -8.42 10.52 11.74
C SER A 154 -9.23 10.37 10.44
N GLY A 155 -10.26 11.19 10.23
CA GLY A 155 -11.05 11.21 8.99
C GLY A 155 -10.26 11.42 7.69
N LEU A 156 -9.21 12.26 7.71
CA LEU A 156 -8.37 12.51 6.53
C LEU A 156 -7.46 11.33 6.19
N TRP A 157 -7.01 10.59 7.21
CA TRP A 157 -6.17 9.42 7.02
C TRP A 157 -6.92 8.28 6.32
N PHE A 158 -8.19 8.05 6.69
CA PHE A 158 -9.01 7.03 6.02
C PHE A 158 -9.25 7.36 4.54
N GLY A 159 -9.50 8.63 4.23
CA GLY A 159 -9.56 9.11 2.84
C GLY A 159 -8.31 8.76 2.07
N PHE A 160 -7.16 9.15 2.61
CA PHE A 160 -5.87 8.87 2.00
C PHE A 160 -5.61 7.37 1.82
N VAL A 161 -5.93 6.52 2.81
CA VAL A 161 -5.76 5.07 2.70
C VAL A 161 -6.61 4.50 1.56
N LEU A 162 -7.86 4.95 1.41
CA LEU A 162 -8.72 4.52 0.31
C LEU A 162 -8.19 5.00 -1.05
N SER A 163 -7.82 6.28 -1.18
CA SER A 163 -7.32 6.84 -2.44
C SER A 163 -5.92 6.32 -2.78
N GLY A 164 -5.02 6.15 -1.82
CA GLY A 164 -3.65 5.69 -2.03
C GLY A 164 -3.57 4.22 -2.43
N ASN A 165 -4.41 3.36 -1.85
CA ASN A 165 -4.47 1.95 -2.23
C ASN A 165 -5.04 1.77 -3.64
N VAL A 166 -6.09 2.52 -4.01
CA VAL A 166 -6.66 2.43 -5.36
C VAL A 166 -5.80 3.16 -6.38
N GLY A 167 -5.20 4.28 -5.99
CA GLY A 167 -4.27 5.06 -6.82
C GLY A 167 -3.09 4.20 -7.29
N GLY A 168 -2.54 3.34 -6.43
CA GLY A 168 -1.49 2.37 -6.79
C GLY A 168 -1.88 1.39 -7.90
N ALA A 169 -3.17 1.19 -8.15
CA ALA A 169 -3.65 0.36 -9.25
C ALA A 169 -3.92 1.14 -10.56
N LEU A 170 -3.76 2.47 -10.57
CA LEU A 170 -4.01 3.32 -11.73
C LEU A 170 -3.06 3.01 -12.89
N THR A 171 -1.77 2.81 -12.56
CA THR A 171 -0.75 2.48 -13.55
C THR A 171 -0.18 1.09 -13.27
N PRO A 172 0.30 0.39 -14.31
CA PRO A 172 1.04 -0.85 -14.12
C PRO A 172 2.24 -0.70 -13.18
N LEU A 173 2.89 0.47 -13.16
CA LEU A 173 4.08 0.72 -12.35
C LEU A 173 3.78 0.78 -10.85
N GLY A 174 2.53 1.00 -10.46
CA GLY A 174 2.17 1.10 -9.05
C GLY A 174 2.22 -0.25 -8.30
N SER A 175 2.37 -1.39 -8.99
CA SER A 175 2.65 -2.68 -8.36
C SER A 175 3.35 -3.66 -9.31
N ILE A 176 4.41 -4.32 -8.83
CA ILE A 176 5.15 -5.36 -9.56
C ILE A 176 4.21 -6.51 -9.98
N THR A 177 3.24 -6.87 -9.14
CA THR A 177 2.25 -7.92 -9.44
C THR A 177 1.39 -7.58 -10.66
N ILE A 178 1.05 -6.30 -10.85
CA ILE A 178 0.28 -5.86 -12.02
C ILE A 178 1.15 -5.99 -13.28
N LEU A 179 2.41 -5.57 -13.24
CA LEU A 179 3.35 -5.72 -14.34
C LEU A 179 3.54 -7.20 -14.72
N MET A 180 3.79 -8.06 -13.75
CA MET A 180 3.95 -9.51 -13.99
C MET A 180 2.69 -10.11 -14.61
N SER A 181 1.51 -9.75 -14.11
CA SER A 181 0.24 -10.22 -14.65
C SER A 181 0.05 -9.78 -16.10
N LEU A 182 0.39 -8.54 -16.43
CA LEU A 182 0.34 -8.03 -17.80
C LEU A 182 1.35 -8.73 -18.70
N GLU A 183 2.54 -9.04 -18.20
CA GLU A 183 3.56 -9.78 -18.95
C GLU A 183 3.09 -11.21 -19.26
N ILE A 184 2.49 -11.91 -18.29
CA ILE A 184 1.89 -13.24 -18.50
C ILE A 184 0.78 -13.16 -19.54
N LEU A 185 -0.14 -12.19 -19.43
CA LEU A 185 -1.21 -11.97 -20.42
C LEU A 185 -0.66 -11.71 -21.82
N ASN A 186 0.41 -10.92 -21.94
CA ASN A 186 1.08 -10.68 -23.21
C ASN A 186 1.67 -11.97 -23.80
N ARG A 187 2.26 -12.84 -22.96
CA ARG A 187 2.80 -14.15 -23.37
C ARG A 187 1.72 -15.13 -23.80
N GLU A 188 0.55 -15.11 -23.16
CA GLU A 188 -0.62 -15.94 -23.48
C GLU A 188 -1.44 -15.43 -24.70
N GLY A 189 -0.91 -14.45 -25.44
CA GLY A 189 -1.54 -13.94 -26.66
C GLY A 189 -2.64 -12.91 -26.45
N TYR A 190 -2.78 -12.36 -25.23
CA TYR A 190 -3.69 -11.27 -24.90
C TYR A 190 -2.92 -9.96 -24.63
N PRO A 191 -2.38 -9.30 -25.66
CA PRO A 191 -1.54 -8.14 -25.45
C PRO A 191 -2.34 -6.95 -24.89
N ILE A 192 -1.92 -6.48 -23.71
CA ILE A 192 -2.45 -5.27 -23.08
C ILE A 192 -1.32 -4.24 -23.00
N SER A 193 -1.45 -3.17 -23.79
CA SER A 193 -0.52 -2.05 -23.71
C SER A 193 -0.73 -1.24 -22.43
N PHE A 194 0.33 -0.59 -21.97
CA PHE A 194 0.30 0.31 -20.81
C PHE A 194 -0.87 1.29 -20.85
N LEU A 195 -1.04 1.99 -21.98
CA LEU A 195 -2.10 2.99 -22.13
C LEU A 195 -3.50 2.39 -22.12
N LYS A 196 -3.66 1.16 -22.66
CA LYS A 196 -4.94 0.43 -22.63
C LYS A 196 -5.31 0.04 -21.20
N TYR A 197 -4.32 -0.37 -20.39
CA TYR A 197 -4.52 -0.65 -18.97
C TYR A 197 -4.94 0.61 -18.20
N VAL A 198 -4.16 1.70 -18.32
CA VAL A 198 -4.46 2.97 -17.63
C VAL A 198 -5.84 3.49 -18.01
N LYS A 199 -6.20 3.48 -19.29
CA LYS A 199 -7.55 3.89 -19.73
C LYS A 199 -8.67 3.03 -19.13
N LYS A 200 -8.39 1.76 -18.84
CA LYS A 200 -9.37 0.84 -18.24
C LYS A 200 -9.48 1.03 -16.72
N MET A 201 -8.37 1.32 -16.05
CA MET A 201 -8.32 1.54 -14.60
C MET A 201 -8.69 2.97 -14.19
N LEU A 202 -8.54 3.95 -15.07
CA LEU A 202 -8.83 5.36 -14.78
C LEU A 202 -10.28 5.58 -14.30
N PRO A 203 -11.34 5.06 -14.95
CA PRO A 203 -12.71 5.24 -14.44
C PRO A 203 -12.91 4.65 -13.05
N LEU A 204 -12.35 3.46 -12.79
CA LEU A 204 -12.42 2.81 -11.48
C LEU A 204 -11.71 3.68 -10.43
N THR A 205 -10.51 4.14 -10.75
CA THR A 205 -9.69 4.98 -9.89
C THR A 205 -10.41 6.28 -9.53
N LEU A 206 -11.09 6.91 -10.49
CA LEU A 206 -11.88 8.13 -10.26
C LEU A 206 -13.09 7.88 -9.36
N VAL A 207 -13.82 6.78 -9.56
CA VAL A 207 -14.97 6.41 -8.71
C VAL A 207 -14.52 6.22 -7.27
N PHE A 208 -13.44 5.48 -7.04
CA PHE A 208 -12.89 5.27 -5.70
C PHE A 208 -12.27 6.53 -5.10
N GLY A 209 -11.67 7.40 -5.93
CA GLY A 209 -11.26 8.73 -5.51
C GLY A 209 -12.42 9.56 -4.98
N LEU A 210 -13.54 9.57 -5.71
CA LEU A 210 -14.76 10.27 -5.30
C LEU A 210 -15.35 9.68 -4.02
N LEU A 211 -15.34 8.34 -3.89
CA LEU A 211 -15.79 7.65 -2.68
C LEU A 211 -14.89 7.96 -1.48
N SER A 212 -13.58 8.01 -1.67
CA SER A 212 -12.61 8.39 -0.64
C SER A 212 -12.87 9.82 -0.14
N ILE A 213 -13.06 10.77 -1.06
CA ILE A 213 -13.39 12.15 -0.70
C ILE A 213 -14.72 12.20 0.07
N THR A 214 -15.77 11.57 -0.48
CA THR A 214 -17.10 11.55 0.17
C THR A 214 -17.04 10.91 1.57
N TYR A 215 -16.32 9.81 1.72
CA TYR A 215 -16.15 9.12 2.99
C TYR A 215 -15.41 9.99 4.01
N SER A 216 -14.35 10.67 3.59
CA SER A 216 -13.61 11.62 4.44
C SER A 216 -14.51 12.74 4.93
N ILE A 217 -15.31 13.33 4.02
CA ILE A 217 -16.24 14.41 4.36
C ILE A 217 -17.29 13.95 5.37
N ILE A 218 -17.82 12.73 5.20
CA ILE A 218 -18.77 12.14 6.15
C ILE A 218 -18.12 11.95 7.53
N LEU A 219 -16.89 11.43 7.59
CA LEU A 219 -16.19 11.26 8.86
C LEU A 219 -15.92 12.61 9.55
N ILE A 220 -15.46 13.60 8.79
CA ILE A 220 -15.27 14.97 9.28
C ILE A 220 -16.60 15.54 9.80
N ALA A 221 -17.73 15.31 9.11
CA ALA A 221 -19.04 15.77 9.53
C ALA A 221 -19.53 15.10 10.82
N LEU A 222 -19.09 13.86 11.07
CA LEU A 222 -19.35 13.12 12.29
C LEU A 222 -18.37 13.47 13.43
N GLY A 223 -17.40 14.34 13.20
CA GLY A 223 -16.35 14.71 14.17
C GLY A 223 -15.32 13.61 14.41
N LEU A 224 -15.15 12.70 13.44
CA LEU A 224 -14.21 11.57 13.45
C LEU A 224 -12.99 11.82 12.57
#